data_AF-A0A5B1RCD3-F1
#
_entry.id   AF-A0A5B1RCD3-F1
#
_cell.length_a   1.000
_cell.length_b   1.000
_cell.length_c   1.000
_cell.angle_alpha   90.00
_cell.angle_beta   90.00
_cell.angle_gamma   90.00
#
_symmetry.space_group_name_H-M   'P 1'
#
loop_
_entity.id
_entity.type
_entity.pdbx_description
1 polymer ?
#
loop_
_entity_poly.entity_id
_entity_poly.type
_entity_poly.pdbx_seq_one_letter_code
_entity_poly.pdbx_strand_id
1 'polypeptide(L)'
;KLLEAELDGINQLAAYMRSRYNALSSTSHLPAEVLVRIFVSLRQIEPSKVVPKCLCEPHLRGFRGTVIGWLKVTHVCRQWREAALAHPALWSDIIFTLGTKWRDEMLRRSRMAPLDVR
;
A
#
# COMPACT_ATOMS: atom_id res chain seq x y z
N LYS A 1 12.76 -17.27 -22.73
CA LYS A 1 12.00 -18.55 -22.63
C LYS A 1 12.47 -19.44 -21.48
N LEU A 2 13.70 -19.99 -21.47
CA LEU A 2 14.17 -20.80 -20.32
C LEU A 2 14.54 -19.96 -19.09
N LEU A 3 15.36 -18.92 -19.28
CA LEU A 3 15.80 -18.03 -18.20
C LEU A 3 14.63 -17.32 -17.48
N GLU A 4 13.60 -16.93 -18.23
CA GLU A 4 12.37 -16.33 -17.67
C GLU A 4 11.61 -17.32 -16.78
N ALA A 5 11.50 -18.58 -17.20
CA ALA A 5 10.84 -19.62 -16.42
C ALA A 5 11.62 -19.96 -15.13
N GLU A 6 12.95 -19.96 -15.19
CA GLU A 6 13.80 -20.14 -14.00
C GLU A 6 13.63 -18.98 -13.01
N LEU A 7 13.61 -17.74 -13.52
CA LEU A 7 13.39 -16.54 -12.70
C LEU A 7 12.01 -16.57 -12.03
N ASP A 8 10.97 -16.99 -12.75
CA ASP A 8 9.63 -17.17 -12.21
C ASP A 8 9.59 -18.25 -11.12
N GLY A 9 10.27 -19.38 -11.34
CA GLY A 9 10.39 -20.45 -10.34
C GLY A 9 11.04 -19.97 -9.04
N ILE A 10 12.13 -19.21 -9.14
CA ILE A 10 12.81 -18.61 -7.97
C ILE A 10 11.89 -17.62 -7.25
N ASN A 11 11.17 -16.78 -7.99
CA ASN A 11 10.23 -15.82 -7.41
C ASN A 11 9.07 -16.49 -6.66
N GLN A 12 8.53 -17.58 -7.21
CA GLN A 12 7.50 -18.38 -6.57
C GLN A 12 8.01 -19.02 -5.27
N LEU A 13 9.20 -19.62 -5.30
CA LEU A 13 9.82 -20.22 -4.12
C LEU A 13 10.08 -19.16 -3.03
N ALA A 14 10.60 -18.00 -3.41
CA ALA A 14 10.83 -16.90 -2.49
C ALA A 14 9.51 -16.36 -1.90
N ALA A 15 8.44 -16.26 -2.69
CA ALA A 15 7.12 -15.87 -2.20
C ALA A 15 6.54 -16.88 -1.21
N TYR A 16 6.68 -18.18 -1.49
CA TYR A 16 6.28 -19.26 -0.59
C TYR A 16 7.02 -19.18 0.76
N MET A 17 8.35 -19.04 0.73
CA MET A 17 9.16 -18.91 1.94
C MET A 17 8.78 -17.69 2.77
N ARG A 18 8.59 -16.52 2.13
CA ARG A 18 8.11 -15.30 2.80
C ARG A 18 6.75 -15.49 3.43
N SER A 19 5.83 -16.19 2.76
CA SER A 19 4.50 -16.47 3.32
C SER A 19 4.58 -17.32 4.58
N ARG A 20 5.44 -18.35 4.58
CA ARG A 20 5.65 -19.19 5.77
C ARG A 20 6.31 -18.43 6.91
N TYR A 21 7.32 -17.61 6.61
CA TYR A 21 7.98 -16.80 7.62
C TYR A 21 7.02 -15.79 8.25
N ASN A 22 6.20 -15.12 7.43
CA ASN A 22 5.19 -14.19 7.93
C ASN A 22 4.16 -14.88 8.82
N ALA A 23 3.78 -16.13 8.53
CA ALA A 23 2.87 -16.92 9.37
C ALA A 23 3.44 -17.23 10.78
N LEU A 24 4.75 -17.08 10.99
CA LEU A 24 5.37 -17.20 12.31
C LEU A 24 5.42 -15.86 13.06
N SER A 25 5.14 -14.74 12.37
CA SER A 25 5.10 -13.42 12.99
C SER A 25 3.82 -13.26 13.80
N SER A 26 3.92 -12.66 14.98
CA SER A 26 2.78 -12.30 15.83
C SER A 26 1.74 -11.43 15.09
N THR A 27 2.20 -10.58 14.18
CA THR A 27 1.34 -9.71 13.37
C THR A 27 0.45 -10.48 12.38
N SER A 28 0.79 -11.73 12.05
CA SER A 28 -0.04 -12.57 11.17
C SER A 28 -1.21 -13.22 11.89
N HIS A 29 -1.16 -13.30 13.22
CA HIS A 29 -2.26 -13.81 14.04
C HIS A 29 -3.36 -12.77 14.29
N LEU A 30 -3.15 -11.51 13.90
CA LEU A 30 -4.16 -10.48 14.03
C LEU A 30 -5.32 -10.73 13.05
N PRO A 31 -6.57 -10.69 13.52
CA PRO A 31 -7.74 -10.70 12.64
C PRO A 31 -7.70 -9.54 11.63
N ALA A 32 -8.32 -9.75 10.47
CA ALA A 32 -8.34 -8.75 9.39
C ALA A 32 -8.96 -7.42 9.84
N GLU A 33 -9.96 -7.46 10.71
CA GLU A 33 -10.65 -6.30 11.28
C GLU A 33 -9.70 -5.44 12.11
N VAL A 34 -8.82 -6.08 12.89
CA VAL A 34 -7.83 -5.38 13.73
C VAL A 34 -6.78 -4.73 12.84
N LEU A 35 -6.28 -5.45 11.83
CA LEU A 35 -5.36 -4.90 10.84
C LEU A 35 -5.95 -3.68 10.13
N VAL A 36 -7.20 -3.76 9.70
CA VAL A 36 -7.89 -2.64 9.05
C VAL A 36 -8.01 -1.43 9.97
N ARG A 37 -8.37 -1.60 11.25
CA ARG A 37 -8.42 -0.48 12.22
C ARG A 37 -7.05 0.19 12.38
N ILE A 38 -5.99 -0.60 12.40
CA ILE A 38 -4.61 -0.08 12.41
C ILE A 38 -4.34 0.70 11.12
N PHE A 39 -4.72 0.17 9.95
CA PHE A 39 -4.49 0.82 8.66
C PHE A 39 -5.27 2.14 8.52
N VAL A 40 -6.51 2.20 9.03
CA VAL A 40 -7.31 3.43 9.05
C VAL A 40 -6.62 4.50 9.90
N SER A 41 -6.12 4.10 11.07
CA SER A 41 -5.34 5.00 11.94
C SER A 41 -4.05 5.46 11.26
N LEU A 42 -3.34 4.53 10.61
CA LEU A 42 -2.12 4.82 9.86
C LEU A 42 -2.36 5.78 8.69
N ARG A 43 -3.50 5.68 7.99
CA ARG A 43 -3.89 6.64 6.95
C ARG A 43 -4.00 8.07 7.48
N GLN A 44 -4.41 8.26 8.72
CA GLN A 44 -4.50 9.59 9.35
C GLN A 44 -3.12 10.14 9.74
N ILE A 45 -2.22 9.26 10.22
CA ILE A 45 -0.87 9.63 10.68
C ILE A 45 0.07 9.84 9.49
N GLU A 46 0.01 8.95 8.50
CA GLU A 46 0.83 8.95 7.29
C GLU A 46 -0.04 8.99 6.02
N PRO A 47 -0.75 10.10 5.78
CA PRO A 47 -1.50 10.27 4.55
C PRO A 47 -0.53 10.25 3.37
N SER A 48 -0.89 9.51 2.33
CA SER A 48 -0.18 9.52 1.07
C SER A 48 -0.30 10.92 0.45
N LYS A 49 0.83 11.59 0.28
CA LYS A 49 0.91 12.98 -0.21
C LYS A 49 1.99 13.08 -1.27
N VAL A 50 1.77 13.90 -2.29
CA VAL A 50 2.87 14.43 -3.08
C VAL A 50 3.46 15.59 -2.30
N VAL A 51 4.70 15.43 -1.85
CA VAL A 51 5.44 16.54 -1.25
C VAL A 51 5.82 17.47 -2.40
N PRO A 52 5.33 18.73 -2.41
CA PRO A 52 5.83 19.71 -3.36
C PRO A 52 7.36 19.80 -3.24
N LYS A 53 8.07 20.23 -4.27
CA LYS A 53 9.47 20.62 -4.11
C LYS A 53 9.53 21.75 -3.06
N CYS A 54 9.73 21.42 -1.79
CA CYS A 54 10.04 22.41 -0.79
C CYS A 54 11.44 22.93 -1.11
N LEU A 55 11.52 24.13 -1.66
CA LEU A 55 12.78 24.87 -1.87
C LEU A 55 13.51 25.15 -0.54
N CYS A 56 12.83 24.92 0.59
CA CYS A 56 13.23 25.26 1.95
C CYS A 56 13.94 24.14 2.71
N GLU A 57 13.97 22.90 2.20
CA GLU A 57 14.66 21.77 2.83
C GLU A 57 15.89 21.38 1.99
N PRO A 58 17.10 21.84 2.37
CA PRO A 58 18.32 21.62 1.58
C PRO A 58 18.62 20.14 1.34
N HIS A 59 18.20 19.26 2.25
CA HIS A 59 18.43 17.82 2.19
C HIS A 59 17.49 17.06 1.23
N LEU A 60 16.38 17.66 0.79
CA LEU A 60 15.44 17.07 -0.18
C LEU A 60 15.60 17.65 -1.59
N ARG A 61 16.61 18.49 -1.82
CA ARG A 61 16.96 19.00 -3.15
C ARG A 61 17.29 17.83 -4.08
N GLY A 62 16.32 17.45 -4.91
CA GLY A 62 16.45 16.40 -5.91
C GLY A 62 15.46 15.24 -5.75
N PHE A 63 14.80 15.10 -4.59
CA PHE A 63 13.86 14.01 -4.37
C PHE A 63 12.46 14.40 -4.89
N ARG A 64 12.12 14.00 -6.12
CA ARG A 64 10.71 13.86 -6.54
C ARG A 64 10.16 12.58 -5.90
N GLY A 65 9.97 12.58 -4.59
CA GLY A 65 9.44 11.42 -3.88
C GLY A 65 7.95 11.57 -3.68
N THR A 66 7.15 10.76 -4.36
CA THR A 66 5.78 10.56 -3.89
C THR A 66 5.85 9.79 -2.57
N VAL A 67 5.29 10.33 -1.50
CA VAL A 67 5.19 9.60 -0.24
C VAL A 67 4.05 8.61 -0.40
N ILE A 68 4.41 7.33 -0.56
CA ILE A 68 3.46 6.21 -0.66
C ILE A 68 2.56 6.18 0.58
N GLY A 69 3.03 6.63 1.75
CA GLY A 69 2.23 6.78 2.97
C GLY A 69 1.63 5.46 3.43
N TRP A 70 0.38 5.47 3.88
CA TRP A 70 -0.34 4.27 4.33
C TRP A 70 -0.40 3.15 3.29
N LEU A 71 -0.31 3.43 1.98
CA LEU A 71 -0.33 2.40 0.93
C LEU A 71 0.80 1.37 1.10
N LYS A 72 1.86 1.68 1.86
CA LYS A 72 2.93 0.73 2.22
C LYS A 72 2.40 -0.57 2.84
N VAL A 73 1.26 -0.53 3.55
CA VAL A 73 0.65 -1.74 4.13
C VAL A 73 0.23 -2.76 3.08
N THR A 74 -0.05 -2.32 1.85
CA THR A 74 -0.39 -3.20 0.72
C THR A 74 0.83 -3.96 0.16
N HIS A 75 2.04 -3.60 0.60
CA HIS A 75 3.30 -4.18 0.14
C HIS A 75 4.00 -5.06 1.19
N VAL A 76 3.50 -5.13 2.43
CA VAL A 76 4.14 -5.88 3.54
C VAL A 76 4.04 -7.39 3.32
N CYS A 77 2.83 -7.93 3.28
CA CYS A 77 2.58 -9.36 3.05
C CYS A 77 1.22 -9.58 2.38
N ARG A 78 0.94 -10.83 1.99
CA ARG A 78 -0.32 -11.19 1.32
C ARG A 78 -1.55 -10.91 2.18
N GLN A 79 -1.51 -11.27 3.47
CA GLN A 79 -2.62 -11.04 4.41
C GLN A 79 -2.94 -9.55 4.58
N TRP A 80 -1.91 -8.72 4.76
CA TRP A 80 -2.09 -7.27 4.94
C TRP A 80 -2.63 -6.63 3.67
N ARG A 81 -2.11 -7.06 2.50
CA ARG A 81 -2.64 -6.66 1.21
C ARG A 81 -4.12 -7.03 1.12
N GLU A 82 -4.48 -8.30 1.27
CA GLU A 82 -5.87 -8.78 1.18
C GLU A 82 -6.81 -7.98 2.10
N ALA A 83 -6.43 -7.77 3.36
CA ALA A 83 -7.22 -6.98 4.31
C ALA A 83 -7.38 -5.51 3.88
N ALA A 84 -6.29 -4.86 3.44
CA ALA A 84 -6.32 -3.47 2.99
C ALA A 84 -7.11 -3.29 1.69
N LEU A 85 -6.98 -4.24 0.74
CA LEU A 85 -7.70 -4.21 -0.53
C LEU A 85 -9.20 -4.46 -0.36
N ALA A 86 -9.59 -5.25 0.64
CA ALA A 86 -10.97 -5.63 0.91
C ALA A 86 -11.78 -4.53 1.62
N HIS A 87 -11.13 -3.51 2.19
CA HIS A 87 -11.80 -2.48 2.98
C HIS A 87 -11.95 -1.15 2.22
N PRO A 88 -13.15 -0.84 1.69
CA PRO A 88 -13.31 0.28 0.76
C PRO A 88 -13.01 1.66 1.36
N ALA A 89 -13.26 1.84 2.66
CA ALA A 89 -13.03 3.12 3.34
C ALA A 89 -11.54 3.51 3.40
N LEU A 90 -10.59 2.58 3.23
CA LEU A 90 -9.17 2.95 3.10
C LEU A 90 -8.88 3.70 1.80
N TRP A 91 -9.65 3.42 0.75
CA TRP A 91 -9.44 3.93 -0.61
C TRP A 91 -10.26 5.17 -0.93
N SER A 92 -10.96 5.75 0.06
CA SER A 92 -11.83 6.91 -0.14
C SER A 92 -11.12 8.26 -0.17
N ASP A 93 -9.83 8.35 0.20
CA ASP A 93 -8.96 9.51 -0.09
C ASP A 93 -8.51 9.41 -1.54
N ILE A 94 -9.03 10.25 -2.41
CA ILE A 94 -8.63 10.19 -3.81
C ILE A 94 -7.40 11.08 -4.03
N ILE A 95 -6.28 10.46 -4.39
CA ILE A 95 -5.01 11.16 -4.61
C ILE A 95 -4.83 11.39 -6.11
N PHE A 96 -5.15 12.60 -6.57
CA PHE A 96 -5.05 12.95 -7.99
C PHE A 96 -3.61 13.07 -8.49
N THR A 97 -2.65 13.30 -7.59
CA THR A 97 -1.25 13.57 -7.91
C THR A 97 -0.41 12.31 -8.14
N LEU A 98 -0.94 11.11 -7.85
CA LEU A 98 -0.30 9.81 -8.12
C LEU A 98 -0.48 9.33 -9.58
N GLY A 99 -1.18 10.12 -10.39
CA GLY A 99 -1.50 9.79 -11.79
C GLY A 99 -2.86 9.11 -11.95
N THR A 100 -3.37 9.13 -13.18
CA THR A 100 -4.73 8.67 -13.53
C THR A 100 -4.98 7.21 -13.16
N LYS A 101 -4.00 6.32 -13.40
CA LYS A 101 -4.13 4.90 -13.05
C LYS A 101 -4.41 4.68 -11.56
N TRP A 102 -3.70 5.38 -10.68
CA TRP A 102 -3.89 5.26 -9.23
C TRP A 102 -5.20 5.89 -8.78
N ARG A 103 -5.57 7.03 -9.34
CA ARG A 103 -6.88 7.65 -9.10
C ARG A 103 -8.02 6.69 -9.44
N ASP A 104 -7.98 6.11 -10.65
CA ASP A 104 -9.03 5.20 -11.12
C ASP A 104 -9.07 3.92 -10.28
N GLU A 105 -7.91 3.43 -9.86
CA GLU A 105 -7.77 2.31 -8.93
C GLU A 105 -8.39 2.61 -7.55
N MET A 106 -8.15 3.80 -7.00
CA MET A 106 -8.72 4.24 -5.73
C MET A 106 -10.24 4.37 -5.82
N LEU A 107 -10.77 5.03 -6.86
CA LEU A 107 -12.21 5.15 -7.12
C LEU A 107 -12.87 3.78 -7.27
N ARG A 108 -12.22 2.84 -7.97
CA ARG A 108 -12.74 1.49 -8.13
C ARG A 108 -12.79 0.73 -6.80
N ARG A 109 -11.82 0.95 -5.91
CA ARG A 109 -11.71 0.25 -4.62
C ARG A 109 -12.52 0.89 -3.51
N SER A 110 -12.82 2.18 -3.59
CA SER A 110 -13.69 2.88 -2.64
C SER A 110 -15.14 2.38 -2.71
N ARG A 111 -15.56 1.77 -3.83
CA ARG A 111 -16.92 1.21 -4.02
C ARG A 111 -17.98 2.25 -3.64
N MET A 112 -18.83 1.96 -2.66
CA MET A 112 -19.88 2.85 -2.15
C MET A 112 -19.48 3.61 -0.87
N ALA A 113 -18.20 3.55 -0.47
CA ALA A 113 -17.74 4.33 0.69
C ALA A 113 -17.83 5.84 0.38
N PRO A 114 -18.21 6.68 1.35
CA PRO A 114 -18.18 8.13 1.19
C PRO A 114 -16.78 8.59 0.79
N LEU A 115 -16.70 9.34 -0.31
CA LEU A 115 -15.43 9.85 -0.81
C LEU A 115 -15.03 11.12 -0.05
N ASP A 116 -13.76 11.19 0.31
CA ASP A 116 -13.11 12.41 0.81
C ASP A 116 -12.22 12.92 -0.32
N VAL A 117 -12.60 14.06 -0.90
CA VAL A 117 -11.88 14.67 -2.03
C VAL A 117 -11.03 15.80 -1.45
N ARG A 118 -9.71 15.60 -1.41
CA ARG A 118 -8.74 16.62 -0.98
C ARG A 118 -7.84 17.08 -2.13
#